data_AF-A0A669Q3B0-F1
#
_entry.id   AF-A0A669Q3B0-F1
#
_cell.length_a   1.000
_cell.length_b   1.000
_cell.length_c   1.000
_cell.angle_alpha   90.00
_cell.angle_beta   90.00
_cell.angle_gamma   90.00
#
_symmetry.space_group_name_H-M   'P 1'
#
loop_
_entity.id
_entity.type
_entity.pdbx_description
1 polymer ?
#
loop_
_entity_poly.entity_id
_entity_poly.type
_entity_poly.pdbx_seq_one_letter_code
_entity_poly.pdbx_strand_id
1 'polypeptide(L)'
;MIPTEEMSARRREIEGKLKQEEETLSFIKESLEKSDQLTKNMVSILSSFESRLMKLENSIIPVHKQTENLQRLQENVEKTLSCLDHVISYYHVAKDTEKIIKEGPTGRLEEYLNCMDKIQKAVEYFQDNNPDSPELNRVVGGLEAYMGETGT
;
A
#
# COMPACT_ATOMS: atom_id res chain seq x y z
N MET A 1 1.44 -96.33 7.67
CA MET A 1 0.44 -95.96 6.66
C MET A 1 -0.40 -94.85 7.25
N ILE A 2 -0.28 -93.62 6.75
CA ILE A 2 -1.17 -92.54 7.18
C ILE A 2 -2.54 -92.84 6.55
N PRO A 3 -3.65 -92.84 7.32
CA PRO A 3 -4.98 -93.14 6.78
C PRO A 3 -5.33 -92.16 5.66
N THR A 4 -5.79 -92.68 4.53
CA THR A 4 -6.22 -91.92 3.35
C THR A 4 -7.27 -90.85 3.64
N GLU A 5 -8.08 -91.03 4.68
CA GLU A 5 -9.03 -90.02 5.17
C GLU A 5 -8.35 -88.78 5.76
N GLU A 6 -7.27 -88.96 6.53
CA GLU A 6 -6.54 -87.87 7.20
C GLU A 6 -5.85 -86.94 6.18
N MET A 7 -5.31 -87.54 5.11
CA MET A 7 -4.75 -86.82 3.96
C MET A 7 -5.82 -86.05 3.20
N SER A 8 -7.02 -86.61 3.05
CA SER A 8 -8.15 -85.94 2.38
C SER A 8 -8.68 -84.76 3.19
N ALA A 9 -8.71 -84.86 4.52
CA ALA A 9 -9.14 -83.79 5.42
C ALA A 9 -8.16 -82.61 5.38
N ARG A 10 -6.84 -82.88 5.46
CA ARG A 10 -5.80 -81.85 5.28
C ARG A 10 -5.88 -81.15 3.94
N ARG A 11 -6.12 -81.89 2.84
CA ARG A 11 -6.28 -81.29 1.51
C ARG A 11 -7.44 -80.32 1.46
N ARG A 12 -8.58 -80.68 2.06
CA ARG A 12 -9.78 -79.84 2.12
C ARG A 12 -9.59 -78.59 2.98
N GLU A 13 -8.85 -78.70 4.08
CA GLU A 13 -8.46 -77.56 4.93
C GLU A 13 -7.55 -76.58 4.18
N ILE A 14 -6.57 -77.09 3.43
CA ILE A 14 -5.66 -76.27 2.62
C ILE A 14 -6.42 -75.55 1.50
N GLU A 15 -7.33 -76.24 0.80
CA GLU A 15 -8.19 -75.61 -0.22
C GLU A 15 -9.08 -74.52 0.40
N GLY A 16 -9.61 -74.74 1.60
CA GLY A 16 -10.39 -73.73 2.33
C GLY A 16 -9.57 -72.48 2.67
N LYS A 17 -8.35 -72.67 3.21
CA LYS A 17 -7.43 -71.56 3.52
C LYS A 17 -6.99 -70.83 2.26
N LEU A 18 -6.69 -71.56 1.18
CA LEU A 18 -6.29 -70.97 -0.09
C LEU A 18 -7.38 -70.06 -0.64
N LYS A 19 -8.64 -70.53 -0.62
CA LYS A 19 -9.78 -69.74 -1.06
C LYS A 19 -9.97 -68.48 -0.21
N GLN A 20 -9.80 -68.59 1.12
CA GLN A 20 -9.91 -67.44 2.01
C GLN A 20 -8.79 -66.41 1.78
N GLU A 21 -7.56 -66.86 1.54
CA GLU A 21 -6.44 -66.00 1.17
C GLU A 21 -6.67 -65.32 -0.19
N GLU A 22 -7.21 -66.02 -1.19
CA GLU A 22 -7.58 -65.44 -2.49
C GLU A 22 -8.65 -64.35 -2.35
N GLU A 23 -9.69 -64.58 -1.55
CA GLU A 23 -10.73 -63.58 -1.25
C GLU A 23 -10.15 -62.35 -0.53
N THR A 24 -9.28 -62.59 0.47
CA THR A 24 -8.60 -61.52 1.22
C THR A 24 -7.69 -60.69 0.32
N LEU A 25 -6.91 -61.36 -0.54
CA LEU A 25 -6.01 -60.71 -1.49
C LEU A 25 -6.79 -59.88 -2.51
N SER A 26 -7.93 -60.38 -2.98
CA SER A 26 -8.84 -59.63 -3.86
C SER A 26 -9.35 -58.35 -3.19
N PHE A 27 -9.81 -58.46 -1.94
CA PHE A 27 -10.28 -57.31 -1.16
C PHE A 27 -9.20 -56.25 -0.92
N ILE A 28 -7.97 -56.67 -0.61
CA ILE A 28 -6.83 -55.77 -0.40
C ILE A 28 -6.48 -55.04 -1.70
N LYS A 29 -6.45 -55.75 -2.84
CA LYS A 29 -6.21 -55.13 -4.16
C LYS A 29 -7.26 -54.07 -4.48
N GLU A 30 -8.54 -54.38 -4.28
CA GLU A 30 -9.62 -53.43 -4.54
C GLU A 30 -9.53 -52.19 -3.62
N SER A 31 -9.15 -52.40 -2.36
CA SER A 31 -8.93 -51.31 -1.39
C SER A 31 -7.74 -50.43 -1.79
N LEU A 32 -6.66 -51.04 -2.27
CA LEU A 32 -5.49 -50.33 -2.77
C LEU A 32 -5.83 -49.49 -4.01
N GLU A 33 -6.57 -50.06 -4.97
CA GLU A 33 -7.05 -49.35 -6.16
C GLU A 33 -7.89 -48.11 -5.79
N LYS A 34 -8.80 -48.26 -4.81
CA LYS A 34 -9.59 -47.13 -4.28
C LYS A 34 -8.71 -46.06 -3.64
N SER A 35 -7.69 -46.46 -2.88
CA SER A 35 -6.75 -45.54 -2.23
C SER A 35 -5.89 -44.79 -3.26
N ASP A 36 -5.42 -45.48 -4.30
CA ASP A 36 -4.67 -44.89 -5.40
C ASP A 36 -5.52 -43.88 -6.19
N GLN A 37 -6.78 -44.22 -6.47
CA GLN A 37 -7.71 -43.28 -7.12
C GLN A 37 -7.96 -42.04 -6.27
N LEU A 38 -8.13 -42.20 -4.95
CA LEU A 38 -8.31 -41.06 -4.05
C LEU A 38 -7.06 -40.16 -4.03
N THR A 39 -5.87 -40.77 -4.04
CA THR A 39 -4.59 -40.05 -4.09
C THR A 39 -4.45 -39.27 -5.40
N LYS A 40 -4.77 -39.88 -6.54
CA LYS A 40 -4.78 -39.21 -7.84
C LYS A 40 -5.75 -38.02 -7.88
N ASN A 41 -6.93 -38.18 -7.29
CA ASN A 41 -7.90 -37.09 -7.18
C ASN A 41 -7.35 -35.94 -6.33
N MET A 42 -6.70 -36.25 -5.21
CA MET A 42 -6.08 -35.24 -4.34
C MET A 42 -4.96 -34.48 -5.07
N VAL A 43 -4.09 -35.19 -5.78
CA VAL A 43 -3.02 -34.57 -6.59
C VAL A 43 -3.62 -33.63 -7.64
N SER A 44 -4.66 -34.06 -8.36
CA SER A 44 -5.35 -33.22 -9.35
C SER A 44 -5.91 -31.94 -8.74
N ILE A 45 -6.53 -32.03 -7.55
CA ILE A 45 -7.04 -30.87 -6.82
C ILE A 45 -5.89 -29.93 -6.45
N LEU A 46 -4.79 -30.45 -5.90
CA LEU A 46 -3.62 -29.66 -5.51
C LEU A 46 -2.96 -28.97 -6.72
N SER A 47 -2.78 -29.67 -7.84
CA SER A 47 -2.29 -29.07 -9.09
C SER A 47 -3.18 -27.93 -9.58
N SER A 48 -4.51 -28.06 -9.44
CA SER A 48 -5.46 -27.01 -9.79
C SER A 48 -5.31 -25.79 -8.86
N PHE A 49 -5.15 -26.00 -7.56
CA PHE A 49 -4.89 -24.92 -6.60
C PHE A 49 -3.59 -24.20 -6.91
N GLU A 50 -2.51 -24.93 -7.15
CA GLU A 50 -1.20 -24.36 -7.50
C GLU A 50 -1.29 -23.48 -8.76
N SER A 51 -1.96 -23.96 -9.82
CA SER A 51 -2.17 -23.17 -11.03
C SER A 51 -2.96 -21.88 -10.77
N ARG A 52 -4.00 -21.96 -9.93
CA ARG A 52 -4.81 -20.79 -9.57
C ARG A 52 -4.03 -19.78 -8.72
N LEU A 53 -3.20 -20.26 -7.79
CA LEU A 53 -2.33 -19.42 -6.97
C LEU A 53 -1.28 -18.72 -7.84
N MET A 54 -0.63 -19.42 -8.77
CA MET A 54 0.30 -18.80 -9.71
C MET A 54 -0.37 -17.71 -10.55
N LYS A 55 -1.58 -17.95 -11.08
CA LYS A 55 -2.33 -16.93 -11.84
C LYS A 55 -2.65 -15.72 -10.98
N LEU A 56 -3.03 -15.95 -9.73
CA LEU A 56 -3.35 -14.88 -8.78
C LEU A 56 -2.10 -14.05 -8.46
N GLU A 57 -0.98 -14.70 -8.16
CA GLU A 57 0.30 -14.03 -7.88
C GLU A 57 0.75 -13.17 -9.07
N ASN A 58 0.73 -13.74 -10.27
CA ASN A 58 1.06 -13.02 -11.51
C ASN A 58 0.12 -11.84 -11.80
N SER A 59 -1.11 -11.87 -11.29
CA SER A 59 -2.06 -10.76 -11.39
C SER A 59 -1.88 -9.71 -10.28
N ILE A 60 -1.48 -10.12 -9.07
CA ILE A 60 -1.41 -9.25 -7.89
C ILE A 60 -0.13 -8.41 -7.89
N ILE A 61 1.02 -9.00 -8.24
CA ILE A 61 2.31 -8.30 -8.29
C ILE A 61 2.27 -7.02 -9.15
N PRO A 62 1.79 -7.06 -10.42
CA PRO A 62 1.75 -5.85 -11.24
C PRO A 62 0.80 -4.78 -10.68
N VAL A 63 -0.32 -5.19 -10.05
CA VAL A 63 -1.25 -4.27 -9.39
C VAL A 63 -0.55 -3.55 -8.25
N HIS A 64 0.14 -4.26 -7.35
CA HIS A 64 0.90 -3.62 -6.27
C HIS A 64 1.93 -2.63 -6.79
N LYS A 65 2.68 -3.00 -7.84
CA LYS A 65 3.68 -2.13 -8.45
C LYS A 65 3.05 -0.87 -9.08
N GLN A 66 1.91 -1.03 -9.74
CA GLN A 66 1.17 0.11 -10.31
C GLN A 66 0.62 1.01 -9.21
N THR A 67 0.08 0.44 -8.13
CA THR A 67 -0.42 1.19 -6.97
C THR A 67 0.71 1.97 -6.28
N GLU A 68 1.86 1.35 -6.06
CA GLU A 68 3.03 2.02 -5.45
C GLU A 68 3.50 3.20 -6.32
N ASN A 69 3.58 3.02 -7.63
CA ASN A 69 3.93 4.10 -8.55
C ASN A 69 2.88 5.22 -8.52
N LEU A 70 1.60 4.89 -8.42
CA LEU A 70 0.52 5.87 -8.35
C LEU A 70 0.57 6.66 -7.03
N GLN A 71 0.86 6.01 -5.91
CA GLN A 71 1.09 6.68 -4.62
C GLN A 71 2.27 7.64 -4.69
N ARG A 72 3.39 7.21 -5.27
CA ARG A 72 4.56 8.09 -5.47
C ARG A 72 4.24 9.29 -6.35
N LEU A 73 3.44 9.09 -7.41
CA LEU A 73 2.98 10.18 -8.26
C LEU A 73 2.07 11.14 -7.48
N GLN A 74 1.13 10.61 -6.70
CA GLN A 74 0.25 11.40 -5.85
C GLN A 74 1.07 12.25 -4.85
N GLU A 75 2.03 11.66 -4.15
CA GLU A 75 2.91 12.38 -3.22
C GLU A 75 3.68 13.51 -3.91
N ASN A 76 4.18 13.27 -5.13
CA ASN A 76 4.87 14.29 -5.89
C ASN A 76 3.94 15.44 -6.29
N VAL A 77 2.70 15.13 -6.68
CA VAL A 77 1.68 16.14 -7.00
C VAL A 77 1.32 16.95 -5.75
N GLU A 78 1.09 16.30 -4.61
CA GLU A 78 0.78 16.98 -3.33
C GLU A 78 1.94 17.89 -2.88
N LYS A 79 3.18 17.41 -2.96
CA LYS A 79 4.37 18.24 -2.67
C LYS A 79 4.47 19.44 -3.60
N THR A 80 4.23 19.24 -4.89
CA THR A 80 4.25 20.33 -5.88
C THR A 80 3.17 21.35 -5.60
N LEU A 81 1.94 20.91 -5.31
CA LEU A 81 0.84 21.79 -4.92
C LEU A 81 1.17 22.58 -3.65
N SER A 82 1.72 21.91 -2.62
CA SER A 82 2.13 22.59 -1.39
C SER A 82 3.22 23.65 -1.63
N CYS A 83 4.21 23.35 -2.50
CA CYS A 83 5.21 24.34 -2.89
C CYS A 83 4.58 25.52 -3.64
N LEU A 84 3.62 25.27 -4.54
CA LEU A 84 2.91 26.33 -5.25
C LEU A 84 2.07 27.19 -4.31
N ASP A 85 1.33 26.59 -3.37
CA ASP A 85 0.57 27.31 -2.35
C ASP A 85 1.48 28.18 -1.48
N HIS A 86 2.67 27.66 -1.14
CA HIS A 86 3.67 28.43 -0.40
C HIS A 86 4.14 29.65 -1.19
N VAL A 87 4.45 29.52 -2.49
CA VAL A 87 4.82 30.64 -3.35
C VAL A 87 3.67 31.65 -3.48
N ILE A 88 2.46 31.18 -3.76
CA ILE A 88 1.25 32.01 -3.89
C ILE A 88 1.02 32.82 -2.60
N SER A 89 1.28 32.23 -1.43
CA SER A 89 1.12 32.94 -0.16
C SER A 89 1.92 34.25 -0.12
N TYR A 90 3.15 34.28 -0.64
CA TYR A 90 3.97 35.48 -0.69
C TYR A 90 3.39 36.59 -1.57
N TYR A 91 2.71 36.23 -2.67
CA TYR A 91 2.04 37.19 -3.55
C TYR A 91 0.79 37.82 -2.91
N HIS A 92 0.23 37.20 -1.87
CA HIS A 92 -0.93 37.72 -1.13
C HIS A 92 -0.56 38.45 0.16
N VAL A 93 0.66 38.27 0.68
CA VAL A 93 1.11 38.84 1.96
C VAL A 93 0.78 40.33 2.09
N ALA A 94 1.11 41.17 1.09
CA ALA A 94 0.85 42.62 1.16
C ALA A 94 -0.62 42.95 1.45
N LYS A 95 -1.55 42.22 0.82
CA LYS A 95 -2.99 42.42 0.99
C LYS A 95 -3.48 41.85 2.31
N ASP A 96 -3.00 40.66 2.68
CA ASP A 96 -3.49 39.92 3.84
C ASP A 96 -3.04 40.58 5.16
N THR A 97 -1.89 41.25 5.16
CA THR A 97 -1.35 41.91 6.36
C THR A 97 -1.71 43.38 6.47
N GLU A 98 -2.17 44.02 5.39
CA GLU A 98 -2.39 45.48 5.27
C GLU A 98 -3.15 46.07 6.47
N LYS A 99 -4.29 45.47 6.83
CA LYS A 99 -5.15 45.96 7.90
C LYS A 99 -4.45 45.96 9.26
N ILE A 100 -3.80 44.85 9.60
CA ILE A 100 -3.13 44.67 10.90
C ILE A 100 -1.94 45.63 11.00
N ILE A 101 -1.19 45.82 9.90
CA ILE A 101 -0.05 46.72 9.90
C ILE A 101 -0.47 48.18 10.07
N LYS A 102 -1.55 48.61 9.40
CA LYS A 102 -2.13 49.95 9.57
C LYS A 102 -2.64 50.22 10.99
N GLU A 103 -3.27 49.21 11.61
CA GLU A 103 -3.84 49.34 12.96
C GLU A 103 -2.75 49.39 14.05
N GLY A 104 -1.52 48.99 13.72
CA GLY A 104 -0.38 49.00 14.63
C GLY A 104 -0.46 47.91 15.71
N PRO A 105 0.56 47.82 16.59
CA PRO A 105 0.69 46.73 17.56
C PRO A 105 -0.27 46.81 18.77
N THR A 106 -1.07 47.88 18.89
CA THR A 106 -1.85 48.17 20.10
C THR A 106 -2.93 47.11 20.36
N GLY A 107 -2.81 46.40 21.48
CA GLY A 107 -3.77 45.38 21.92
C GLY A 107 -3.70 44.04 21.19
N ARG A 108 -2.89 43.92 20.12
CA ARG A 108 -2.72 42.70 19.30
C ARG A 108 -1.27 42.54 18.82
N LEU A 109 -0.32 42.72 19.73
CA LEU A 109 1.12 42.68 19.43
C LEU A 109 1.54 41.37 18.75
N GLU A 110 1.02 40.22 19.19
CA GLU A 110 1.37 38.92 18.63
C GLU A 110 0.91 38.77 17.16
N GLU A 111 -0.30 39.23 16.84
CA GLU A 111 -0.80 39.24 15.46
C GLU A 111 0.03 40.19 14.58
N TYR A 112 0.36 41.36 15.10
CA TYR A 112 1.20 42.34 14.40
C TYR A 112 2.59 41.79 14.09
N LEU A 113 3.25 41.17 15.09
CA LEU A 113 4.57 40.54 14.92
C LEU A 113 4.52 39.38 13.93
N ASN A 114 3.47 38.56 13.95
CA ASN A 114 3.27 37.49 12.96
C ASN A 114 3.08 38.04 11.54
N CYS A 115 2.39 39.17 11.37
CA CYS A 115 2.29 39.84 10.08
C CYS A 115 3.64 40.40 9.61
N MET A 116 4.42 41.00 10.50
CA MET A 116 5.78 41.48 10.20
C MET A 116 6.71 40.34 9.76
N ASP A 117 6.70 39.20 10.45
CA ASP A 117 7.47 38.02 10.07
C ASP A 117 7.08 37.47 8.68
N LYS A 118 5.78 37.43 8.38
CA LYS A 118 5.28 37.05 7.04
C LYS A 118 5.75 38.02 5.95
N ILE A 119 5.71 39.32 6.22
CA ILE A 119 6.19 40.35 5.30
C ILE A 119 7.69 40.22 5.07
N GLN A 120 8.48 40.06 6.14
CA GLN A 120 9.92 39.86 6.04
C GLN A 120 10.27 38.66 5.16
N LYS A 121 9.63 37.51 5.41
CA LYS A 121 9.83 36.30 4.60
C LYS A 121 9.44 36.49 3.13
N ALA A 122 8.38 37.25 2.85
CA ALA A 122 7.99 37.57 1.48
C ALA A 122 9.04 38.47 0.78
N VAL A 123 9.56 39.47 1.49
CA VAL A 123 10.63 40.35 0.99
C VAL A 123 11.89 39.56 0.67
N GLU A 124 12.35 38.71 1.60
CA GLU A 124 13.52 37.83 1.39
C GLU A 124 13.29 36.92 0.17
N TYR A 125 12.12 36.28 0.07
CA TYR A 125 11.77 35.44 -1.07
C TYR A 125 11.84 36.19 -2.41
N PHE A 126 11.22 37.37 -2.50
CA PHE A 126 11.24 38.14 -3.74
C PHE A 126 12.61 38.72 -4.06
N GLN A 127 13.39 39.13 -3.07
CA GLN A 127 14.77 39.60 -3.27
C GLN A 127 15.66 38.50 -3.85
N ASP A 128 15.56 37.28 -3.34
CA ASP A 128 16.40 36.16 -3.79
C ASP A 128 15.97 35.61 -5.16
N ASN A 129 14.67 35.66 -5.48
CA ASN A 129 14.12 35.01 -6.67
C ASN A 129 13.78 35.98 -7.81
N ASN A 130 13.26 37.17 -7.51
CA ASN A 130 12.84 38.19 -8.48
C ASN A 130 13.04 39.63 -7.93
N PRO A 131 14.29 40.13 -7.85
CA PRO A 131 14.62 41.40 -7.20
C PRO A 131 13.90 42.61 -7.78
N ASP A 132 13.54 42.59 -9.07
CA ASP A 132 12.87 43.71 -9.75
C ASP A 132 11.34 43.52 -9.82
N SER A 133 10.77 42.62 -9.02
CA SER A 133 9.34 42.32 -9.07
C SER A 133 8.49 43.50 -8.58
N PRO A 134 7.35 43.79 -9.24
CA PRO A 134 6.40 44.79 -8.76
C PRO A 134 5.81 44.40 -7.40
N GLU A 135 5.77 43.12 -7.06
CA GLU A 135 5.36 42.60 -5.77
C GLU A 135 6.31 42.99 -4.64
N LEU A 136 7.63 42.88 -4.85
CA LEU A 136 8.59 43.36 -3.87
C LEU A 136 8.41 44.86 -3.59
N ASN A 137 8.29 45.66 -4.64
CA ASN A 137 8.04 47.09 -4.53
C ASN A 137 6.73 47.40 -3.79
N ARG A 138 5.70 46.59 -4.00
CA ARG A 138 4.41 46.73 -3.31
C ARG A 138 4.50 46.39 -1.82
N VAL A 139 5.21 45.32 -1.47
CA VAL A 139 5.39 44.88 -0.08
C VAL A 139 6.24 45.89 0.69
N VAL A 140 7.38 46.31 0.12
CA VAL A 140 8.29 47.29 0.72
C VAL A 140 7.65 48.68 0.80
N GLY A 141 7.06 49.16 -0.30
CA GLY A 141 6.41 50.47 -0.34
C GLY A 141 5.18 50.55 0.57
N GLY A 142 4.44 49.45 0.75
CA GLY A 142 3.35 49.36 1.72
C GLY A 142 3.85 49.51 3.16
N LEU A 143 4.93 48.81 3.52
CA LEU A 143 5.55 48.94 4.85
C LEU A 143 6.03 50.37 5.14
N GLU A 144 6.72 50.99 4.19
CA GLU A 144 7.26 52.35 4.34
C GLU A 144 6.13 53.37 4.53
N ALA A 145 5.03 53.24 3.78
CA ALA A 145 3.86 54.10 3.91
C ALA A 145 3.20 53.96 5.30
N TYR A 146 3.04 52.74 5.82
CA TYR A 146 2.35 52.51 7.09
C TYR A 146 3.20 52.81 8.32
N MET A 147 4.52 52.63 8.25
CA MET A 147 5.41 52.99 9.35
C MET A 147 5.74 54.49 9.37
N GLY A 148 5.80 55.13 8.20
CA GLY A 148 6.07 56.58 8.08
C GLY A 148 4.93 57.47 8.59
N GLU A 149 3.67 57.01 8.54
CA GLU A 149 2.51 57.77 9.04
C GLU A 149 2.41 57.81 10.57
N THR A 150 3.13 56.96 11.31
CA THR A 150 3.14 56.96 12.79
C THR A 150 4.15 57.93 13.42
N GLY A 151 4.83 58.75 12.60
CA GLY A 151 5.93 59.65 13.00
C GLY A 151 5.59 61.14 13.16
N THR A 152 4.32 61.54 13.23
CA THR A 152 3.89 62.92 13.54
C THR A 152 2.86 62.95 14.65
#